data_AF-A0A658NM93-F1
#
_entry.id   AF-A0A658NM93-F1
#
_cell.length_a   1.000
_cell.length_b   1.000
_cell.length_c   1.000
_cell.angle_alpha   90.00
_cell.angle_beta   90.00
_cell.angle_gamma   90.00
#
_symmetry.space_group_name_H-M   'P 1'
#
loop_
_entity.id
_entity.type
_entity.pdbx_description
1 polymer ?
#
loop_
_entity_poly.entity_id
_entity_poly.type
_entity_poly.pdbx_seq_one_letter_code
_entity_poly.pdbx_strand_id
1 'polypeptide(L)'
;YMLKLAHMVDDKLHARSTGPYSLVTQQPLGGKAQFGGQRFGEMEVWALEAYGAAYTLQEILTYKSDDTVGRVKTYESIVKGEN
;
A
#
# COMPACT_ATOMS: atom_id res chain seq x y z
N TYR A 1 10.37 35.44 -20.82
CA TYR A 1 11.35 34.53 -20.19
C TYR A 1 10.59 33.61 -19.24
N MET A 2 10.78 32.29 -19.32
CA MET A 2 10.14 31.31 -18.45
C MET A 2 11.20 30.50 -17.71
N LEU A 3 10.98 30.23 -16.43
CA LEU A 3 11.87 29.46 -15.56
C LEU A 3 11.26 28.08 -15.31
N LYS A 4 12.09 27.04 -15.37
CA LYS A 4 11.73 25.67 -14.99
C LYS A 4 12.09 25.43 -13.53
N LEU A 5 11.12 24.95 -12.75
CA LEU A 5 11.31 24.59 -11.34
C LEU A 5 11.91 23.18 -11.20
N ALA A 6 12.55 22.91 -10.06
CA ALA A 6 13.24 21.66 -9.79
C ALA A 6 12.32 20.45 -9.51
N HIS A 7 11.02 20.67 -9.25
CA HIS A 7 10.09 19.59 -8.90
C HIS A 7 9.62 18.83 -10.15
N MET A 8 10.38 17.79 -10.51
CA MET A 8 10.07 16.91 -11.64
C MET A 8 9.03 15.85 -11.27
N VAL A 9 8.27 15.39 -12.27
CA VAL A 9 7.23 14.35 -12.10
C VAL A 9 7.86 12.98 -11.86
N ASP A 10 8.97 12.68 -12.56
CA ASP A 10 9.67 11.39 -12.48
C ASP A 10 10.15 11.07 -11.06
N ASP A 11 10.48 12.09 -10.27
CA ASP A 11 10.90 11.91 -8.87
C ASP A 11 9.72 11.54 -7.97
N LYS A 12 8.50 11.92 -8.33
CA LYS A 12 7.28 11.76 -7.52
C LYS A 12 6.53 10.47 -7.80
N LEU A 13 6.55 9.97 -9.04
CA LEU A 13 5.88 8.72 -9.38
C LEU A 13 6.57 7.54 -8.69
N HIS A 14 5.77 6.72 -8.02
CA HIS A 14 6.20 5.52 -7.31
C HIS A 14 5.04 4.53 -7.21
N ALA A 15 5.33 3.25 -7.48
CA ALA A 15 4.37 2.16 -7.36
C ALA A 15 5.08 0.93 -6.80
N ARG A 16 4.32 0.10 -6.07
CA ARG A 16 4.81 -1.18 -5.55
C ARG A 16 3.68 -2.21 -5.54
N SER A 17 4.05 -3.48 -5.70
CA SER A 17 3.16 -4.63 -5.51
C SER A 17 3.50 -5.36 -4.20
N THR A 18 4.74 -5.84 -4.07
CA THR A 18 5.29 -6.42 -2.84
C THR A 18 6.62 -5.72 -2.49
N GLY A 19 7.17 -5.96 -1.29
CA GLY A 19 8.46 -5.39 -0.90
C GLY A 19 8.84 -5.70 0.56
N PRO A 20 9.85 -5.03 1.11
CA PRO A 20 10.31 -5.27 2.47
C PRO A 20 9.29 -4.79 3.52
N TYR A 21 9.34 -5.45 4.68
CA TYR A 21 8.49 -5.20 5.84
C TYR A 21 9.34 -4.90 7.08
N SER A 22 8.78 -4.10 7.99
CA SER A 22 9.37 -3.82 9.29
C SER A 22 9.47 -5.08 10.15
N LEU A 23 10.58 -5.26 10.86
CA LEU A 23 10.76 -6.40 11.77
C LEU A 23 9.75 -6.38 12.93
N VAL A 24 9.41 -5.19 13.44
CA VAL A 24 8.59 -5.03 14.64
C VAL A 24 7.10 -5.12 14.31
N THR A 25 6.63 -4.27 13.40
CA THR A 25 5.20 -4.14 13.10
C THR A 25 4.74 -5.02 11.94
N GLN A 26 5.67 -5.65 11.21
CA GLN A 26 5.38 -6.40 9.99
C GLN A 26 4.68 -5.60 8.88
N GLN A 27 4.65 -4.27 9.02
CA GLN A 27 4.09 -3.34 8.04
C GLN A 27 5.08 -3.01 6.91
N PRO A 28 4.58 -2.67 5.71
CA PRO A 28 5.44 -2.24 4.62
C PRO A 28 6.29 -1.03 5.01
N LEU A 29 7.57 -1.01 4.62
CA LEU A 29 8.45 0.16 4.86
C LEU A 29 7.93 1.41 4.16
N GLY A 30 8.34 2.60 4.61
CA GLY A 30 7.97 3.89 4.02
C GLY A 30 9.03 4.45 3.06
N GLY A 31 8.61 5.31 2.13
CA GLY A 31 9.50 6.08 1.26
C GLY A 31 9.96 5.36 -0.02
N LYS A 32 10.08 6.13 -1.12
CA LYS A 32 10.43 5.63 -2.46
C LYS A 32 11.73 4.82 -2.49
N ALA A 33 12.76 5.26 -1.75
CA ALA A 33 14.08 4.64 -1.73
C ALA A 33 14.10 3.20 -1.19
N GLN A 34 13.11 2.81 -0.36
CA GLN A 34 13.03 1.49 0.25
C GLN A 34 11.94 0.61 -0.39
N PHE A 35 11.52 0.94 -1.61
CA PHE A 35 10.31 0.39 -2.21
C PHE A 35 9.11 0.52 -1.28
N GLY A 36 9.02 1.67 -0.59
CA GLY A 36 8.08 1.89 0.50
C GLY A 36 6.63 2.07 0.03
N GLY A 37 5.69 1.83 0.94
CA GLY A 37 4.26 1.86 0.68
C GLY A 37 3.70 3.22 1.02
N GLN A 38 2.56 3.52 0.42
CA GLN A 38 1.81 4.71 0.77
C GLN A 38 1.12 4.47 2.12
N ARG A 39 1.22 5.45 3.02
CA ARG A 39 0.46 5.40 4.27
C ARG A 39 -1.02 5.57 3.95
N PHE A 40 -1.81 4.60 4.39
CA PHE A 40 -3.26 4.74 4.48
C PHE A 40 -3.57 5.32 5.87
N GLY A 41 -4.02 6.57 5.91
CA GLY A 41 -4.25 7.31 7.15
C GLY A 41 -5.67 7.13 7.69
N GLU A 42 -5.88 7.72 8.86
CA GLU A 42 -7.16 7.68 9.56
C GLU A 42 -8.29 8.35 8.76
N MET A 43 -7.98 9.44 8.05
CA MET A 43 -8.98 10.13 7.21
C MET A 43 -9.40 9.28 6.01
N GLU A 44 -8.49 8.49 5.42
CA GLU A 44 -8.83 7.58 4.34
C GLU A 44 -9.65 6.38 4.83
N VAL A 45 -9.41 5.91 6.06
CA VAL A 45 -10.26 4.92 6.74
C VAL A 45 -11.69 5.47 6.88
N TRP A 46 -11.85 6.67 7.44
CA TRP A 46 -13.16 7.30 7.59
C TRP A 46 -13.89 7.47 6.26
N ALA A 47 -13.15 7.82 5.20
CA ALA A 47 -13.73 7.92 3.87
C ALA A 47 -14.34 6.58 3.43
N LEU A 48 -13.63 5.46 3.57
CA LEU A 48 -14.15 4.13 3.21
C LEU A 48 -15.29 3.68 4.11
N GLU A 49 -15.23 3.99 5.41
CA GLU A 49 -16.31 3.71 6.36
C GLU A 49 -17.60 4.44 5.98
N ALA A 50 -17.50 5.72 5.58
CA ALA A 50 -18.64 6.51 5.14
C ALA A 50 -19.29 5.94 3.86
N TYR A 51 -18.50 5.32 2.98
CA TYR A 51 -19.01 4.60 1.81
C TYR A 51 -19.58 3.21 2.15
N GLY A 52 -19.43 2.72 3.37
CA GLY A 52 -19.82 1.36 3.75
C GLY A 52 -18.99 0.26 3.09
N ALA A 53 -17.76 0.58 2.65
CA ALA A 53 -16.87 -0.33 1.91
C ALA A 53 -16.15 -1.32 2.84
N ALA A 54 -16.92 -2.10 3.62
CA ALA A 54 -16.40 -2.97 4.68
C ALA A 54 -15.38 -4.00 4.18
N TYR A 55 -15.66 -4.66 3.05
CA TYR A 55 -14.73 -5.63 2.47
C TYR A 55 -13.42 -4.96 2.05
N THR A 56 -13.48 -3.86 1.29
CA THR A 56 -12.31 -3.10 0.84
C THR A 56 -11.45 -2.61 2.01
N LEU A 57 -12.09 -2.09 3.06
CA LEU A 57 -11.41 -1.65 4.27
C LEU A 57 -10.70 -2.82 4.97
N GLN A 58 -11.38 -3.97 5.09
CA GLN A 58 -10.77 -5.18 5.63
C GLN A 58 -9.55 -5.61 4.81
N GLU A 59 -9.61 -5.59 3.48
CA GLU A 59 -8.46 -5.97 2.63
C GLU A 59 -7.24 -5.09 2.91
N ILE A 60 -7.45 -3.77 2.98
CA ILE A 60 -6.39 -2.78 3.15
C ILE A 60 -5.71 -2.94 4.51
N LEU A 61 -6.49 -3.12 5.57
CA LEU A 61 -5.96 -3.19 6.93
C LEU A 61 -5.35 -4.55 7.27
N THR A 62 -5.83 -5.63 6.66
CA THR A 62 -5.39 -7.00 7.00
C THR A 62 -4.36 -7.53 6.01
N TYR A 63 -4.78 -8.30 5.01
CA TYR A 63 -3.89 -9.07 4.15
C TYR A 63 -3.11 -8.24 3.11
N LYS A 64 -3.34 -6.93 2.99
CA LYS A 64 -2.46 -6.00 2.26
C LYS A 64 -1.40 -5.31 3.13
N SER A 65 -1.47 -5.43 4.46
CA SER A 65 -0.53 -4.80 5.40
C SER A 65 -0.06 -5.76 6.49
N ASP A 66 -0.91 -6.03 7.47
CA ASP A 66 -0.52 -6.55 8.79
C ASP A 66 -0.56 -8.08 8.88
N ASP A 67 -1.45 -8.74 8.13
CA ASP A 67 -1.60 -10.19 8.18
C ASP A 67 -0.49 -10.88 7.36
N THR A 68 0.53 -11.36 8.07
CA THR A 68 1.69 -12.03 7.47
C THR A 68 1.34 -13.36 6.80
N VAL A 69 0.33 -14.07 7.29
CA VAL A 69 -0.11 -15.35 6.73
C VAL A 69 -1.10 -15.10 5.59
N GLY A 70 -2.06 -14.21 5.82
CA GLY A 70 -3.06 -13.81 4.83
C GLY A 70 -2.42 -13.27 3.56
N ARG A 71 -1.45 -12.36 3.68
CA ARG A 71 -0.79 -11.76 2.49
C ARG A 71 -0.11 -12.77 1.59
N VAL A 72 0.50 -13.82 2.16
CA VAL A 72 1.17 -14.88 1.39
C VAL A 72 0.12 -15.72 0.68
N LYS A 73 -0.94 -16.12 1.39
CA LYS A 73 -2.06 -16.87 0.81
C LYS A 73 -2.74 -16.11 -0.32
N THR A 74 -3.02 -14.81 -0.12
CA THR A 74 -3.63 -13.96 -1.14
C THR A 74 -2.72 -13.81 -2.36
N TYR A 75 -1.40 -13.68 -2.16
CA TYR A 75 -0.47 -13.65 -3.28
C TYR A 75 -0.47 -14.96 -4.06
N GLU A 76 -0.44 -16.10 -3.37
CA GLU A 76 -0.53 -17.42 -3.99
C GLU A 76 -1.85 -17.63 -4.73
N SER A 77 -2.98 -17.20 -4.16
CA SER A 77 -4.31 -17.34 -4.75
C SER A 77 -4.42 -16.52 -6.04
N ILE A 78 -3.91 -15.29 -6.04
CA ILE A 78 -3.83 -14.42 -7.24
C ILE A 78 -2.96 -15.07 -8.33
N VAL A 79 -1.80 -15.63 -7.95
CA VAL A 79 -0.89 -16.28 -8.91
C VAL A 79 -1.50 -17.56 -9.50
N LYS A 80 -2.26 -18.32 -8.71
CA LYS A 80 -2.94 -19.54 -9.14
C LYS A 80 -4.26 -19.28 -9.87
N GLY A 81 -4.79 -18.06 -9.80
CA GLY A 81 -6.10 -17.70 -10.36
C GLY A 81 -7.28 -18.20 -9.52
N GLU A 82 -7.06 -18.52 -8.25
CA GLU A 82 -8.06 -18.99 -7.29
C GLU A 82 -8.55 -17.80 -6.46
N ASN A 83 -9.31 -16.89 -7.06
CA ASN A 83 -9.86 -15.70 -6.39
C ASN A 83 -11.39 -15.72 -6.37
#